data_AF-A0A5U1UH72-F1
#
_entry.id   AF-A0A5U1UH72-F1
#
_cell.length_a   1.000
_cell.length_b   1.000
_cell.length_c   1.000
_cell.angle_alpha   90.00
_cell.angle_beta   90.00
_cell.angle_gamma   90.00
#
_symmetry.space_group_name_H-M   'P 1'
#
loop_
_entity.id
_entity.type
_entity.pdbx_description
1 polymer ?
#
loop_
_entity_poly.entity_id
_entity_poly.type
_entity_poly.pdbx_seq_one_letter_code
_entity_poly.pdbx_strand_id
1 'polypeptide(L)'
;QCPDLPLLVARPSIIVGHSRLGCLPSTSIFWVFRMGLMLQKFMCSLDDKIDVIPVDYCADALLMLLESSLINGEIVHISAGKESSVTFSAIDEAVARALNCDPVGDRYTKVSYDILAMSRHDFKNIFGPCNERLMLKAIRLYGAFSMLNVCFSNDKLLSIGMPKPPKFTDYIKYCIETTKHLSIQQQMEVDFK
;
A
#
# COMPACT_ATOMS: atom_id res chain seq x y z
N GLN A 1 -5.12 -20.68 -31.15
CA GLN A 1 -3.87 -20.37 -30.42
C GLN A 1 -3.18 -19.23 -31.15
N CYS A 2 -2.48 -18.34 -30.44
CA CYS A 2 -1.76 -17.20 -31.01
C CYS A 2 -0.27 -17.29 -30.64
N PRO A 3 0.50 -18.21 -31.25
CA PRO A 3 1.88 -18.49 -30.87
C PRO A 3 2.82 -17.30 -31.10
N ASP A 4 2.47 -16.41 -32.03
CA ASP A 4 3.30 -15.25 -32.40
C ASP A 4 2.86 -13.94 -31.72
N LEU A 5 1.85 -13.99 -30.84
CA LEU A 5 1.43 -12.79 -30.10
C LEU A 5 2.54 -12.41 -29.11
N PRO A 6 3.07 -11.18 -29.15
CA PRO A 6 4.06 -10.73 -28.18
C PRO A 6 3.51 -10.81 -26.75
N LEU A 7 4.31 -11.39 -25.85
CA LEU A 7 4.06 -11.54 -24.44
C LEU A 7 4.91 -10.53 -23.68
N LEU A 8 4.30 -9.76 -22.79
CA LEU A 8 4.98 -9.00 -21.75
C LEU A 8 4.37 -9.35 -20.40
N VAL A 9 5.20 -9.44 -19.37
CA VAL A 9 4.74 -9.76 -18.01
C VAL A 9 4.87 -8.52 -17.14
N ALA A 10 3.75 -7.81 -16.96
CA ALA A 10 3.65 -6.71 -16.01
C ALA A 10 3.57 -7.25 -14.58
N ARG A 11 4.40 -6.72 -13.67
CA ARG A 11 4.38 -7.04 -12.23
C ARG A 11 4.21 -5.77 -11.41
N PRO A 12 2.96 -5.34 -11.16
CA PRO A 12 2.69 -4.24 -10.25
C PRO A 12 3.22 -4.52 -8.85
N SER A 13 3.72 -3.47 -8.17
CA SER A 13 3.93 -3.48 -6.72
C SER A 13 2.59 -3.27 -6.00
N ILE A 14 2.62 -2.76 -4.77
CA ILE A 14 1.40 -2.55 -3.98
C ILE A 14 0.58 -1.41 -4.62
N ILE A 15 -0.67 -1.69 -4.97
CA ILE A 15 -1.59 -0.70 -5.53
C ILE A 15 -2.52 -0.17 -4.44
N VAL A 16 -2.47 1.13 -4.17
CA VAL A 16 -3.31 1.79 -3.18
C VAL A 16 -3.93 3.05 -3.75
N GLY A 17 -5.27 3.10 -3.78
CA GLY A 17 -6.03 4.27 -4.19
C GLY A 17 -5.70 4.78 -5.59
N HIS A 18 -6.16 5.99 -5.87
CA HIS A 18 -5.95 6.75 -7.10
C HIS A 18 -5.31 8.09 -6.74
N SER A 19 -4.36 8.56 -7.56
CA SER A 19 -3.61 9.79 -7.31
C SER A 19 -4.46 11.07 -7.14
N ARG A 20 -5.73 11.06 -7.59
CA ARG A 20 -6.67 12.20 -7.53
C ARG A 20 -7.98 11.85 -6.83
N LEU A 21 -8.48 10.63 -7.03
CA LEU A 21 -9.79 10.20 -6.50
C LEU A 21 -9.68 9.46 -5.16
N GLY A 22 -8.47 9.32 -4.61
CA GLY A 22 -8.25 8.59 -3.37
C GLY A 22 -8.74 7.15 -3.48
N CYS A 23 -9.49 6.70 -2.49
CA CYS A 23 -10.02 5.35 -2.40
C CYS A 23 -11.43 5.19 -2.99
N LEU A 24 -11.97 6.19 -3.70
CA LEU A 24 -13.29 6.08 -4.33
C LEU A 24 -13.37 4.92 -5.35
N PRO A 25 -12.36 4.70 -6.23
CA PRO A 25 -12.41 3.59 -7.19
C PRO A 25 -12.23 2.23 -6.51
N SER A 26 -11.43 2.18 -5.45
CA SER A 26 -11.19 1.00 -4.62
C SER A 26 -10.55 1.42 -3.31
N THR A 27 -11.10 0.94 -2.20
CA THR A 27 -10.48 1.11 -0.88
C THR A 27 -9.16 0.36 -0.77
N SER A 28 -9.02 -0.76 -1.50
CA SER A 28 -7.84 -1.64 -1.51
C SER A 28 -7.30 -1.86 -0.07
N ILE A 29 -6.01 -2.12 0.05
CA ILE A 29 -5.32 -2.34 1.32
C ILE A 29 -5.01 -1.04 2.09
N PHE A 30 -5.62 0.10 1.73
CA PHE A 30 -5.35 1.39 2.38
C PHE A 30 -5.57 1.33 3.89
N TRP A 31 -6.60 0.59 4.32
CA TRP A 31 -6.94 0.41 5.72
C TRP A 31 -5.81 -0.21 6.55
N VAL A 32 -4.86 -0.95 5.94
CA VAL A 32 -3.71 -1.54 6.64
C VAL A 32 -2.81 -0.45 7.23
N PHE A 33 -2.57 0.62 6.47
CA PHE A 33 -1.77 1.76 6.94
C PHE A 33 -2.47 2.46 8.11
N ARG A 34 -3.78 2.69 7.99
CA ARG A 34 -4.58 3.25 9.09
C ARG A 34 -4.55 2.34 10.32
N MET A 35 -4.74 1.03 10.13
CA MET A 35 -4.72 0.05 11.21
C MET A 35 -3.37 0.05 11.95
N GLY A 36 -2.25 0.03 11.22
CA GLY A 36 -0.91 0.03 11.81
C GLY A 36 -0.64 1.28 12.67
N LEU A 37 -1.03 2.45 12.18
CA LEU A 37 -0.88 3.71 12.92
C LEU A 37 -1.82 3.79 14.14
N MET A 38 -3.07 3.32 14.00
CA MET A 38 -4.01 3.26 15.13
C MET A 38 -3.53 2.31 16.24
N LEU A 39 -2.87 1.20 15.88
CA LEU A 39 -2.24 0.30 16.86
C LEU A 39 -1.03 0.92 17.56
N GLN A 40 -0.37 1.89 16.90
CA GLN A 40 0.94 2.43 17.30
C GLN A 40 2.02 1.33 17.45
N LYS A 41 1.79 0.14 16.87
CA LYS A 41 2.73 -0.97 16.87
C LYS A 41 2.42 -1.93 15.73
N PHE A 42 3.45 -2.38 15.03
CA PHE A 42 3.32 -3.34 13.94
C PHE A 42 4.62 -4.13 13.71
N MET A 43 4.66 -5.00 12.71
CA MET A 43 5.79 -5.90 12.46
C MET A 43 6.96 -5.26 11.68
N CYS A 44 6.77 -4.07 11.11
CA CYS A 44 7.81 -3.29 10.44
C CYS A 44 8.31 -2.12 11.32
N SER A 45 9.49 -1.59 11.00
CA SER A 45 10.01 -0.33 11.54
C SER A 45 9.43 0.89 10.81
N LEU A 46 9.40 2.05 11.44
CA LEU A 46 9.10 3.32 10.74
C LEU A 46 10.15 3.67 9.68
N ASP A 47 11.38 3.17 9.82
CA ASP A 47 12.47 3.38 8.85
C ASP A 47 12.40 2.44 7.64
N ASP A 48 11.60 1.37 7.72
CA ASP A 48 11.41 0.45 6.60
C ASP A 48 10.67 1.18 5.46
N LYS A 49 10.99 0.80 4.22
CA LYS A 49 10.38 1.33 3.01
C LYS A 49 9.30 0.41 2.48
N ILE A 50 8.34 1.01 1.79
CA ILE A 50 7.29 0.31 1.06
C ILE A 50 7.12 0.89 -0.33
N ASP A 51 6.93 -0.01 -1.30
CA ASP A 51 6.79 0.32 -2.71
C ASP A 51 5.30 0.31 -3.09
N VAL A 52 4.73 1.51 -3.19
CA VAL A 52 3.29 1.74 -3.41
C VAL A 52 3.08 2.67 -4.60
N ILE A 53 2.20 2.25 -5.52
CA ILE A 53 1.76 3.06 -6.65
C ILE A 53 0.23 3.24 -6.62
N PRO A 54 -0.30 4.33 -7.20
CA PRO A 54 -1.74 4.46 -7.37
C PRO A 54 -2.23 3.68 -8.59
N VAL A 55 -3.51 3.32 -8.59
CA VAL A 55 -4.13 2.49 -9.64
C VAL A 55 -4.11 3.14 -11.03
N ASP A 56 -4.23 4.46 -11.10
CA ASP A 56 -4.19 5.22 -12.36
C ASP A 56 -2.80 5.17 -12.99
N TYR A 57 -1.73 5.29 -12.20
CA TYR A 57 -0.37 5.08 -12.71
C TYR A 57 -0.18 3.64 -13.22
N CYS A 58 -0.73 2.66 -12.51
CA CYS A 58 -0.66 1.26 -12.96
C CYS A 58 -1.41 1.05 -14.28
N ALA A 59 -2.58 1.66 -14.44
CA ALA A 59 -3.36 1.58 -15.68
C ALA A 59 -2.62 2.23 -16.85
N ASP A 60 -2.08 3.44 -16.66
CA ASP A 60 -1.29 4.15 -17.68
C ASP A 60 -0.05 3.35 -18.10
N ALA A 61 0.65 2.73 -17.14
CA ALA A 61 1.80 1.88 -17.41
C ALA A 61 1.41 0.62 -18.22
N LEU A 62 0.28 -0.01 -17.90
CA LEU A 62 -0.22 -1.16 -18.66
C LEU A 62 -0.56 -0.76 -20.10
N LEU A 63 -1.20 0.39 -20.32
CA LEU A 63 -1.48 0.91 -21.66
C LEU A 63 -0.20 1.19 -22.45
N MET A 64 0.80 1.81 -21.82
CA MET A 64 2.10 2.06 -22.44
C MET A 64 2.81 0.76 -22.84
N LEU A 65 2.70 -0.30 -22.02
CA LEU A 65 3.32 -1.58 -22.33
C LEU A 65 2.72 -2.26 -23.58
N LEU A 66 1.44 -2.03 -23.88
CA LEU A 66 0.79 -2.57 -25.08
C LEU A 66 1.41 -2.04 -26.38
N GLU A 67 1.97 -0.83 -26.36
CA GLU A 67 2.59 -0.17 -27.51
C GLU A 67 4.12 -0.21 -27.45
N SER A 68 4.69 -0.85 -26.43
CA SER A 68 6.13 -0.82 -26.18
C SER A 68 6.91 -1.72 -27.15
N SER A 69 8.14 -1.30 -27.47
CA SER A 69 9.09 -2.09 -28.26
C SER A 69 9.97 -3.01 -27.39
N LEU A 70 9.50 -3.36 -26.18
CA LEU A 70 10.24 -4.23 -25.27
C LEU A 70 10.33 -5.67 -25.81
N ILE A 71 11.27 -6.42 -25.28
CA ILE A 71 11.57 -7.76 -25.79
C ILE A 71 10.43 -8.71 -25.42
N ASN A 72 10.05 -9.58 -26.36
CA ASN A 72 9.06 -10.62 -26.11
C ASN A 72 9.47 -11.52 -24.92
N GLY A 73 8.56 -11.72 -23.97
CA GLY A 73 8.76 -12.47 -22.73
C GLY A 73 9.34 -11.64 -21.58
N GLU A 74 9.56 -10.35 -21.76
CA GLU A 74 10.18 -9.51 -20.74
C GLU A 74 9.26 -9.26 -19.53
N ILE A 75 9.86 -9.32 -18.33
CA ILE A 75 9.21 -8.94 -17.08
C ILE A 75 9.49 -7.46 -16.81
N VAL A 76 8.43 -6.70 -16.59
CA VAL A 76 8.47 -5.27 -16.28
C VAL A 76 7.78 -5.00 -14.95
N HIS A 77 8.50 -4.41 -14.01
CA HIS A 77 7.92 -3.98 -12.74
C HIS A 77 7.23 -2.63 -12.92
N ILE A 78 5.97 -2.57 -12.50
CA ILE A 78 5.23 -1.31 -12.37
C ILE A 78 5.28 -0.97 -10.89
N SER A 79 6.25 -0.15 -10.50
CA SER A 79 6.56 0.10 -9.09
C SER A 79 6.94 1.56 -8.87
N ALA A 80 6.93 1.98 -7.60
CA ALA A 80 7.40 3.29 -7.17
C ALA A 80 8.91 3.44 -7.40
N GLY A 81 9.66 2.34 -7.30
CA GLY A 81 11.09 2.35 -7.51
C GLY A 81 11.85 3.02 -6.38
N LYS A 82 13.18 3.03 -6.50
CA LYS A 82 14.07 3.56 -5.45
C LYS A 82 13.79 5.04 -5.10
N GLU A 83 13.32 5.80 -6.08
CA GLU A 83 13.11 7.25 -5.95
C GLU A 83 11.76 7.63 -5.33
N SER A 84 10.69 6.87 -5.60
CA SER A 84 9.35 7.21 -5.11
C SER A 84 8.85 6.29 -3.99
N SER A 85 9.54 5.20 -3.67
CA SER A 85 9.27 4.42 -2.45
C SER A 85 9.54 5.24 -1.20
N VAL A 86 8.61 5.20 -0.25
CA VAL A 86 8.61 6.02 0.97
C VAL A 86 8.77 5.16 2.22
N THR A 87 9.25 5.76 3.30
CA THR A 87 9.31 5.12 4.62
C THR A 87 7.96 5.13 5.31
N PHE A 88 7.74 4.21 6.24
CA PHE A 88 6.55 4.25 7.10
C PHE A 88 6.49 5.52 7.97
N SER A 89 7.65 6.09 8.36
CA SER A 89 7.73 7.41 9.02
C SER A 89 7.14 8.53 8.15
N ALA A 90 7.51 8.58 6.86
CA ALA A 90 6.96 9.57 5.93
C ALA A 90 5.44 9.38 5.71
N ILE A 91 4.97 8.14 5.76
CA ILE A 91 3.53 7.83 5.72
C ILE A 91 2.84 8.33 6.99
N ASP A 92 3.37 8.04 8.17
CA ASP A 92 2.85 8.51 9.46
C ASP A 92 2.70 10.04 9.47
N GLU A 93 3.76 10.76 9.10
CA GLU A 93 3.71 12.22 8.98
C GLU A 93 2.67 12.72 7.97
N ALA A 94 2.54 12.07 6.81
CA ALA A 94 1.59 12.49 5.79
C ALA A 94 0.15 12.22 6.21
N VAL A 95 -0.11 11.12 6.92
CA VAL A 95 -1.40 10.82 7.54
C VAL A 95 -1.73 11.85 8.61
N ALA A 96 -0.78 12.15 9.50
CA ALA A 96 -0.94 13.11 10.58
C ALA A 96 -1.26 14.51 10.05
N ARG A 97 -0.53 14.97 9.02
CA ARG A 97 -0.83 16.23 8.33
C ARG A 97 -2.24 16.27 7.73
N ALA A 98 -2.67 15.18 7.08
CA ALA A 98 -4.00 15.12 6.47
C ALA A 98 -5.14 15.05 7.51
N LEU A 99 -4.87 14.48 8.69
CA LEU A 99 -5.82 14.42 9.81
C LEU A 99 -5.75 15.63 10.75
N ASN A 100 -4.79 16.54 10.54
CA ASN A 100 -4.50 17.67 11.42
C ASN A 100 -4.25 17.23 12.89
N CYS A 101 -3.39 16.23 13.06
CA CYS A 101 -2.96 15.72 14.36
C CYS A 101 -1.44 15.50 14.39
N ASP A 102 -0.90 15.12 15.55
CA ASP A 102 0.51 14.74 15.67
C ASP A 102 0.77 13.34 15.08
N PRO A 103 1.94 13.12 14.46
CA PRO A 103 2.37 11.78 14.04
C PRO A 103 2.51 10.84 15.24
N VAL A 104 2.42 9.54 14.99
CA VAL A 104 2.70 8.52 16.01
C VAL A 104 4.15 8.65 16.48
N GLY A 105 5.09 8.76 15.55
CA GLY A 105 6.51 9.02 15.81
C GLY A 105 7.08 8.06 16.84
N ASP A 106 7.71 8.61 17.89
CA ASP A 106 8.38 7.85 18.96
C ASP A 106 7.45 6.92 19.75
N ARG A 107 6.12 7.09 19.64
CA ARG A 107 5.16 6.16 20.25
C ARG A 107 5.07 4.83 19.49
N TYR A 108 5.55 4.79 18.25
CA TYR A 108 5.47 3.61 17.41
C TYR A 108 6.46 2.54 17.88
N THR A 109 5.98 1.30 18.06
CA THR A 109 6.83 0.18 18.45
C THR A 109 6.80 -0.96 17.44
N LYS A 110 7.98 -1.42 16.98
CA LYS A 110 8.08 -2.66 16.21
C LYS A 110 7.88 -3.88 17.14
N VAL A 111 6.93 -4.75 16.82
CA VAL A 111 6.54 -5.91 17.63
C VAL A 111 6.37 -7.17 16.79
N SER A 112 6.44 -8.35 17.43
CA SER A 112 6.12 -9.63 16.76
C SER A 112 4.62 -9.84 16.61
N TYR A 113 4.23 -10.79 15.75
CA TYR A 113 2.84 -11.21 15.62
C TYR A 113 2.24 -11.71 16.95
N ASP A 114 3.03 -12.42 17.77
CA ASP A 114 2.53 -12.99 19.03
C ASP A 114 2.11 -11.89 20.01
N ILE A 115 2.84 -10.77 20.07
CA ILE A 115 2.47 -9.60 20.89
C ILE A 115 1.16 -8.97 20.41
N LEU A 116 0.94 -8.90 19.10
CA LEU A 116 -0.33 -8.43 18.52
C LEU A 116 -1.47 -9.42 18.84
N ALA A 117 -1.22 -10.72 18.76
CA ALA A 117 -2.19 -11.77 19.06
C ALA A 117 -2.60 -11.82 20.55
N MET A 118 -1.67 -11.50 21.46
CA MET A 118 -1.93 -11.38 22.89
C MET A 118 -2.81 -10.17 23.22
N SER A 119 -2.72 -9.08 22.46
CA SER A 119 -3.50 -7.83 22.66
C SER A 119 -4.77 -7.75 21.82
N ARG A 120 -5.21 -8.85 21.19
CA ARG A 120 -6.38 -8.87 20.29
C ARG A 120 -7.69 -8.39 20.93
N HIS A 121 -7.83 -8.54 22.25
CA HIS A 121 -9.04 -8.14 22.97
C HIS A 121 -9.17 -6.61 23.07
N ASP A 122 -8.05 -5.88 22.93
CA ASP A 122 -8.03 -4.41 22.90
C ASP A 122 -8.46 -3.86 21.52
N PHE A 123 -8.52 -4.70 20.48
CA PHE A 123 -8.83 -4.25 19.12
C PHE A 123 -10.17 -3.54 19.04
N LYS A 124 -11.16 -3.94 19.84
CA LYS A 124 -12.47 -3.27 19.88
C LYS A 124 -12.41 -1.86 20.46
N ASN A 125 -11.48 -1.62 21.38
CA ASN A 125 -11.26 -0.30 21.97
C ASN A 125 -10.51 0.62 20.98
N ILE A 126 -9.70 0.05 20.10
CA ILE A 126 -8.87 0.78 19.12
C ILE A 126 -9.65 1.05 17.84
N PHE A 127 -10.28 0.04 17.25
CA PHE A 127 -10.92 0.10 15.94
C PHE A 127 -12.44 0.25 15.98
N GLY A 128 -13.05 0.19 17.18
CA GLY A 128 -14.49 0.03 17.34
C GLY A 128 -14.94 -1.43 17.17
N PRO A 129 -16.26 -1.69 17.06
CA PRO A 129 -16.78 -3.04 16.83
C PRO A 129 -16.05 -3.72 15.67
N CYS A 130 -15.41 -4.86 15.93
CA CYS A 130 -14.63 -5.60 14.93
C CYS A 130 -14.59 -7.10 15.23
N ASN A 131 -14.35 -7.91 14.19
CA ASN A 131 -14.08 -9.34 14.34
C ASN A 131 -12.59 -9.56 14.63
N GLU A 132 -12.24 -9.80 15.89
CA GLU A 132 -10.84 -9.96 16.36
C GLU A 132 -10.06 -11.04 15.60
N ARG A 133 -10.71 -12.16 15.25
CA ARG A 133 -10.06 -13.25 14.50
C ARG A 133 -9.74 -12.83 13.07
N LEU A 134 -10.65 -12.10 12.44
CA LEU A 134 -10.46 -11.55 11.11
C LEU A 134 -9.33 -10.51 11.10
N MET A 135 -9.33 -9.60 12.08
CA MET A 135 -8.27 -8.62 12.28
C MET A 135 -6.91 -9.30 12.43
N LEU A 136 -6.80 -10.36 13.25
CA LEU A 136 -5.55 -11.10 13.41
C LEU A 136 -5.10 -11.81 12.14
N LYS A 137 -6.02 -12.42 11.38
CA LYS A 137 -5.71 -13.04 10.09
C LYS A 137 -5.12 -12.00 9.14
N ALA A 138 -5.71 -10.80 9.13
CA ALA A 138 -5.27 -9.70 8.30
C ALA A 138 -3.90 -9.15 8.74
N ILE A 139 -3.73 -8.89 10.04
CA ILE A 139 -2.44 -8.50 10.65
C ILE A 139 -1.35 -9.50 10.30
N ARG A 140 -1.63 -10.81 10.37
CA ARG A 140 -0.65 -11.84 10.01
C ARG A 140 -0.22 -11.75 8.55
N LEU A 141 -1.18 -11.59 7.65
CA LEU A 141 -0.94 -11.51 6.21
C LEU A 141 -0.12 -10.27 5.85
N TYR A 142 -0.59 -9.09 6.23
CA TYR A 142 0.07 -7.83 5.90
C TYR A 142 1.32 -7.57 6.73
N GLY A 143 1.37 -8.10 7.95
CA GLY A 143 2.57 -8.11 8.78
C GLY A 143 3.71 -8.85 8.09
N ALA A 144 3.44 -10.02 7.52
CA ALA A 144 4.43 -10.77 6.74
C ALA A 144 4.96 -9.96 5.54
N PHE A 145 4.09 -9.28 4.80
CA PHE A 145 4.49 -8.42 3.68
C PHE A 145 5.30 -7.19 4.13
N SER A 146 4.90 -6.55 5.23
CA SER A 146 5.57 -5.35 5.74
C SER A 146 7.03 -5.60 6.15
N MET A 147 7.36 -6.83 6.56
CA MET A 147 8.72 -7.22 6.96
C MET A 147 9.66 -7.43 5.77
N LEU A 148 9.14 -7.52 4.54
CA LEU A 148 9.98 -7.77 3.37
C LEU A 148 10.88 -6.57 3.03
N ASN A 149 10.44 -5.34 3.34
CA ASN A 149 11.17 -4.10 3.05
C ASN A 149 11.70 -4.04 1.60
N VAL A 150 10.87 -4.49 0.65
CA VAL A 150 11.24 -4.62 -0.77
C VAL A 150 10.87 -3.36 -1.53
N CYS A 151 11.82 -2.88 -2.34
CA CYS A 151 11.60 -1.91 -3.40
C CYS A 151 11.97 -2.56 -4.74
N PHE A 152 11.13 -2.41 -5.76
CA PHE A 152 11.38 -3.02 -7.08
C PHE A 152 11.96 -1.99 -8.04
N SER A 153 12.94 -2.36 -8.87
CA SER A 153 13.42 -1.47 -9.94
C SER A 153 12.36 -1.32 -11.02
N ASN A 154 12.03 -0.08 -11.38
CA ASN A 154 11.15 0.29 -12.49
C ASN A 154 11.93 0.84 -13.71
N ASP A 155 13.25 0.61 -13.77
CA ASP A 155 14.13 1.24 -14.77
C ASP A 155 13.69 0.93 -16.21
N LYS A 156 13.19 -0.28 -16.47
CA LYS A 156 12.66 -0.69 -17.79
C LYS A 156 11.42 0.09 -18.20
N LEU A 157 10.53 0.36 -17.25
CA LEU A 157 9.31 1.12 -17.49
C LEU A 157 9.66 2.60 -17.74
N LEU A 158 10.61 3.14 -16.96
CA LEU A 158 11.09 4.50 -17.16
C LEU A 158 11.88 4.65 -18.47
N SER A 159 12.64 3.63 -18.89
CA SER A 159 13.44 3.70 -20.13
C SER A 159 12.61 3.76 -21.40
N ILE A 160 11.34 3.36 -21.35
CA ILE A 160 10.39 3.49 -22.47
C ILE A 160 9.54 4.77 -22.40
N GLY A 161 9.85 5.68 -21.47
CA GLY A 161 9.25 7.01 -21.41
C GLY A 161 8.11 7.17 -20.41
N MET A 162 7.85 6.18 -19.55
CA MET A 162 6.88 6.34 -18.46
C MET A 162 7.34 7.46 -17.51
N PRO A 163 6.47 8.41 -17.13
CA PRO A 163 6.82 9.40 -16.12
C PRO A 163 7.12 8.71 -14.78
N LYS A 164 7.85 9.41 -13.89
CA LYS A 164 8.07 8.90 -12.54
C LYS A 164 6.74 8.75 -11.80
N PRO A 165 6.54 7.66 -11.04
CA PRO A 165 5.32 7.47 -10.25
C PRO A 165 5.23 8.52 -9.13
N PRO A 166 4.02 9.01 -8.81
CA PRO A 166 3.83 9.86 -7.64
C PRO A 166 4.15 9.08 -6.38
N LYS A 167 4.68 9.75 -5.35
CA LYS A 167 4.91 9.10 -4.06
C LYS A 167 3.57 8.86 -3.38
N PHE A 168 3.47 7.79 -2.59
CA PHE A 168 2.25 7.53 -1.83
C PHE A 168 1.85 8.71 -0.92
N THR A 169 2.85 9.36 -0.31
CA THR A 169 2.67 10.55 0.52
C THR A 169 2.07 11.75 -0.22
N ASP A 170 2.17 11.81 -1.55
CA ASP A 170 1.69 12.95 -2.34
C ASP A 170 0.15 12.93 -2.52
N TYR A 171 -0.45 11.73 -2.50
CA TYR A 171 -1.89 11.55 -2.73
C TYR A 171 -2.64 10.91 -1.56
N ILE A 172 -1.96 10.53 -0.47
CA ILE A 172 -2.58 9.89 0.70
C ILE A 172 -3.72 10.70 1.32
N LYS A 173 -3.67 12.03 1.23
CA LYS A 173 -4.74 12.93 1.70
C LYS A 173 -6.08 12.61 1.04
N TYR A 174 -6.09 12.28 -0.25
CA TYR A 174 -7.32 11.92 -0.95
C TYR A 174 -7.85 10.57 -0.48
N CYS A 175 -6.98 9.60 -0.20
CA CYS A 175 -7.36 8.31 0.39
C CYS A 175 -8.01 8.49 1.78
N ILE A 176 -7.47 9.40 2.59
CA ILE A 176 -8.04 9.74 3.91
C ILE A 176 -9.39 10.42 3.74
N GLU A 177 -9.49 11.47 2.93
CA GLU A 177 -10.72 12.23 2.72
C GLU A 177 -11.88 11.34 2.25
N THR A 178 -11.57 10.41 1.34
CA THR A 178 -12.57 9.52 0.72
C THR A 178 -12.93 8.32 1.58
N THR A 179 -12.16 8.00 2.63
CA THR A 179 -12.46 6.91 3.58
C THR A 179 -12.76 7.38 5.00
N LYS A 180 -12.78 8.69 5.28
CA LYS A 180 -12.98 9.24 6.63
C LYS A 180 -14.27 8.79 7.33
N HIS A 181 -15.28 8.41 6.54
CA HIS A 181 -16.58 7.95 7.02
C HIS A 181 -16.67 6.43 7.15
N LEU A 182 -15.62 5.70 6.79
CA LEU A 182 -15.56 4.24 6.85
C LEU A 182 -14.70 3.78 8.02
N SER A 183 -15.20 2.81 8.77
CA SER A 183 -14.40 2.07 9.76
C SER A 183 -13.35 1.19 9.08
N ILE A 184 -12.38 0.70 9.85
CA ILE A 184 -11.41 -0.29 9.36
C ILE A 184 -12.14 -1.55 8.87
N GLN A 185 -13.13 -2.03 9.64
CA GLN A 185 -13.90 -3.22 9.27
C GLN A 185 -14.66 -3.05 7.94
N GLN A 186 -15.27 -1.88 7.71
CA GLN A 186 -15.98 -1.61 6.45
C GLN A 186 -15.03 -1.61 5.25
N GLN A 187 -13.81 -1.10 5.41
CA GLN A 187 -12.81 -1.11 4.34
C GLN A 187 -12.26 -2.53 4.06
N MET A 188 -12.22 -3.39 5.07
CA MET A 188 -11.73 -4.78 4.96
C MET A 188 -12.71 -5.75 4.32
N GLU A 189 -14.00 -5.40 4.20
CA GLU A 189 -15.08 -6.34 3.86
C GLU A 189 -14.86 -7.06 2.52
N VAL A 190 -14.12 -6.44 1.60
CA VAL A 190 -13.81 -7.00 0.28
C VAL A 190 -12.57 -7.90 0.26
N ASP A 191 -11.65 -7.76 1.21
CA ASP A 191 -10.34 -8.43 1.19
C ASP A 191 -10.39 -9.87 1.75
N PHE A 192 -11.43 -10.21 2.51
CA PHE A 192 -11.53 -11.49 3.22
C PHE A 192 -12.87 -12.21 3.00
N LYS A 193 -13.49 -12.01 1.84
CA LYS A 193 -14.67 -12.75 1.39
C LYS A 193 -14.39 -14.25 1.24
#